data_AF-A0A960I5V0-F1
#
_entry.id   AF-A0A960I5V0-F1
#
_cell.length_a   1.000
_cell.length_b   1.000
_cell.length_c   1.000
_cell.angle_alpha   90.00
_cell.angle_beta   90.00
_cell.angle_gamma   90.00
#
_symmetry.space_group_name_H-M   'P 1'
#
loop_
_entity.id
_entity.type
_entity.pdbx_description
1 polymer ?
#
loop_
_entity_poly.entity_id
_entity_poly.type
_entity_poly.pdbx_seq_one_letter_code
_entity_poly.pdbx_strand_id
1 'polypeptide(L)'
;MAVAPISHADLLEKTRSLRLAAGRDDVVGVHAELFRLRSALVDHLHAERGDFAGLPDNLAEVAIHGQDQVLRLIDDLLVAVDADHDCTCIVRAIEVDLALQRQARLEQAIVALIPPR
;
A
#
# COMPACT_ATOMS: atom_id res chain seq x y z
N MET A 1 -6.44 -14.89 20.26
CA MET A 1 -6.36 -15.40 18.87
C MET A 1 -5.34 -14.55 18.16
N ALA A 2 -4.26 -15.12 17.63
CA ALA A 2 -3.29 -14.35 16.85
C ALA A 2 -3.98 -13.92 15.53
N VAL A 3 -4.00 -12.62 15.25
CA VAL A 3 -4.48 -12.09 13.98
C VAL A 3 -3.43 -12.44 12.93
N ALA A 4 -3.84 -13.08 11.83
CA ALA A 4 -2.93 -13.38 10.74
C ALA A 4 -2.36 -12.06 10.15
N PRO A 5 -1.07 -12.01 9.78
CA PRO A 5 -0.49 -10.82 9.19
C PRO A 5 -1.21 -10.46 7.88
N ILE A 6 -1.40 -9.16 7.66
CA ILE A 6 -2.03 -8.63 6.44
C ILE A 6 -1.14 -8.96 5.24
N SER A 7 -1.71 -9.57 4.21
CA SER A 7 -1.02 -9.88 2.96
C SER A 7 -1.16 -8.76 1.93
N HIS A 8 -0.32 -8.81 0.89
CA HIS A 8 -0.50 -8.00 -0.31
C HIS A 8 -1.90 -8.09 -0.92
N ALA A 9 -2.51 -9.29 -0.93
CA ALA A 9 -3.85 -9.48 -1.45
C ALA A 9 -4.90 -8.73 -0.61
N ASP A 10 -4.72 -8.69 0.71
CA ASP A 10 -5.59 -7.94 1.61
C ASP A 10 -5.46 -6.42 1.41
N LEU A 11 -4.24 -5.93 1.15
CA LEU A 11 -4.01 -4.52 0.82
C LEU A 11 -4.69 -4.14 -0.51
N LEU A 12 -4.59 -5.00 -1.52
CA LEU A 12 -5.25 -4.80 -2.82
C LEU A 12 -6.78 -4.89 -2.72
N GLU A 13 -7.35 -5.74 -1.87
CA GLU A 13 -8.80 -5.72 -1.65
C GLU A 13 -9.24 -4.42 -0.95
N LYS A 14 -8.40 -3.83 -0.08
CA LYS A 14 -8.69 -2.52 0.53
C LYS A 14 -8.68 -1.39 -0.50
N THR A 15 -7.85 -1.43 -1.54
CA THR A 15 -7.89 -0.41 -2.62
C THR A 15 -9.21 -0.47 -3.40
N ARG A 16 -9.88 -1.62 -3.44
CA ARG A 16 -11.21 -1.74 -4.03
C ARG A 16 -12.25 -0.91 -3.28
N SER A 17 -12.25 -0.96 -1.94
CA SER A 17 -13.15 -0.13 -1.11
C SER A 17 -12.88 1.35 -1.31
N LEU A 18 -11.61 1.75 -1.36
CA LEU A 18 -11.20 3.13 -1.68
C LEU A 18 -11.74 3.59 -3.04
N ARG A 19 -11.61 2.76 -4.08
CA ARG A 19 -12.13 3.05 -5.42
C ARG A 19 -13.65 3.16 -5.46
N LEU A 20 -14.35 2.35 -4.68
CA LEU A 20 -15.81 2.42 -4.57
C LEU A 20 -16.28 3.71 -3.88
N ALA A 21 -15.60 4.14 -2.82
CA ALA A 21 -15.87 5.42 -2.17
C ALA A 21 -15.59 6.58 -3.15
N ALA A 22 -14.43 6.55 -3.82
CA ALA A 22 -14.05 7.56 -4.79
C ALA A 22 -15.00 7.63 -5.99
N GLY A 23 -15.51 6.50 -6.48
CA GLY A 23 -16.47 6.45 -7.58
C GLY A 23 -17.89 6.92 -7.22
N ARG A 24 -18.16 7.15 -5.92
CA ARG A 24 -19.43 7.71 -5.41
C ARG A 24 -19.29 9.16 -4.97
N ASP A 25 -18.13 9.78 -5.21
CA ASP A 25 -17.76 11.10 -4.69
C ASP A 25 -17.92 11.21 -3.16
N ASP A 26 -17.77 10.08 -2.45
CA ASP A 26 -17.87 10.01 -0.99
C ASP A 26 -16.53 10.38 -0.36
N VAL A 27 -16.27 11.68 -0.22
CA VAL A 27 -15.02 12.24 0.33
C VAL A 27 -14.73 11.69 1.73
N VAL A 28 -15.74 11.59 2.59
CA VAL A 28 -15.59 11.05 3.95
C VAL A 28 -15.22 9.57 3.89
N GLY A 29 -15.86 8.81 3.01
CA GLY A 29 -15.51 7.41 2.74
C GLY A 29 -14.10 7.25 2.19
N VAL A 30 -13.67 8.10 1.25
CA VAL A 30 -12.31 8.10 0.71
C VAL A 30 -11.29 8.33 1.81
N HIS A 31 -11.49 9.35 2.66
CA HIS A 31 -10.60 9.62 3.79
C HIS A 31 -10.54 8.44 4.77
N ALA A 32 -11.69 7.87 5.13
CA ALA A 32 -11.77 6.71 6.02
C ALA A 32 -11.06 5.47 5.45
N GLU A 33 -11.22 5.20 4.15
CA GLU A 33 -10.57 4.06 3.48
C GLU A 33 -9.07 4.29 3.28
N LEU A 34 -8.62 5.52 2.98
CA LEU A 34 -7.20 5.88 2.96
C LEU A 34 -6.55 5.66 4.32
N PHE A 35 -7.19 6.09 5.40
CA PHE A 35 -6.67 5.90 6.76
C PHE A 35 -6.56 4.40 7.11
N ARG A 36 -7.58 3.61 6.79
CA ARG A 36 -7.56 2.15 6.99
C ARG A 36 -6.48 1.47 6.15
N LEU A 37 -6.31 1.89 4.90
CA LEU A 37 -5.28 1.36 4.01
C LEU A 37 -3.88 1.71 4.54
N ARG A 38 -3.67 2.95 4.98
CA ARG A 38 -2.41 3.39 5.60
C ARG A 38 -2.05 2.54 6.81
N SER A 39 -2.98 2.37 7.75
CA SER A 39 -2.73 1.55 8.94
C SER A 39 -2.39 0.11 8.56
N ALA A 40 -3.16 -0.49 7.64
CA ALA A 40 -2.90 -1.84 7.16
C ALA A 40 -1.53 -1.97 6.46
N LEU A 41 -1.14 -0.98 5.67
CA LEU A 41 0.16 -0.93 5.02
C LEU A 41 1.28 -0.86 6.07
N VAL A 42 1.20 0.05 7.04
CA VAL A 42 2.23 0.16 8.09
C VAL A 42 2.41 -1.15 8.86
N ASP A 43 1.32 -1.83 9.22
CA ASP A 43 1.37 -3.12 9.90
C ASP A 43 2.01 -4.20 9.02
N HIS A 44 1.65 -4.24 7.73
CA HIS A 44 2.22 -5.14 6.74
C HIS A 44 3.73 -4.91 6.56
N LEU A 45 4.16 -3.65 6.38
CA LEU A 45 5.56 -3.28 6.24
C LEU A 45 6.38 -3.66 7.47
N HIS A 46 5.83 -3.53 8.69
CA HIS A 46 6.49 -3.98 9.91
C HIS A 46 6.70 -5.49 9.94
N ALA A 47 5.73 -6.26 9.47
CA ALA A 47 5.84 -7.71 9.39
C ALA A 47 6.90 -8.15 8.36
N GLU A 48 6.92 -7.54 7.18
CA GLU A 48 7.83 -7.93 6.08
C GLU A 48 9.29 -7.55 6.31
N ARG A 49 9.60 -6.57 7.16
CA ARG A 49 10.99 -6.23 7.48
C ARG A 49 11.80 -7.42 7.99
N GLY A 50 11.15 -8.40 8.62
CA GLY A 50 11.79 -9.65 9.02
C GLY A 50 12.20 -10.53 7.83
N ASP A 51 11.42 -10.51 6.75
CA ASP A 51 11.61 -11.34 5.57
C ASP A 51 12.78 -10.84 4.71
N PHE A 52 13.08 -9.54 4.77
CA PHE A 52 14.22 -8.94 4.04
C PHE A 52 15.58 -9.19 4.70
N ALA A 53 15.63 -9.70 5.93
CA ALA A 53 16.89 -9.95 6.64
C ALA A 53 17.82 -10.97 5.94
N GLY A 54 17.30 -11.76 4.99
CA GLY A 54 18.05 -12.72 4.19
C GLY A 54 18.44 -12.26 2.79
N LEU A 55 18.06 -11.05 2.38
CA LEU A 55 18.32 -10.51 1.04
C LEU A 55 19.68 -9.81 0.96
N PRO A 56 20.30 -9.75 -0.24
CA PRO A 56 21.35 -8.79 -0.53
C PRO A 56 20.88 -7.35 -0.27
N ASP A 57 21.74 -6.53 0.34
CA ASP A 57 21.41 -5.15 0.77
C ASP A 57 20.78 -4.31 -0.34
N ASN A 58 21.30 -4.39 -1.56
CA ASN A 58 20.77 -3.64 -2.70
C ASN A 58 19.34 -4.03 -3.09
N LEU A 59 18.95 -5.31 -2.92
CA LEU A 59 17.59 -5.76 -3.19
C LEU A 59 16.64 -5.37 -2.06
N ALA A 60 17.10 -5.48 -0.80
CA ALA A 60 16.35 -5.01 0.36
C ALA A 60 16.09 -3.50 0.29
N GLU A 61 17.09 -2.70 -0.06
CA GLU A 61 16.96 -1.25 -0.24
C GLU A 61 15.94 -0.88 -1.33
N VAL A 62 15.96 -1.59 -2.47
CA VAL A 62 15.00 -1.37 -3.57
C VAL A 62 13.57 -1.66 -3.12
N ALA A 63 13.35 -2.77 -2.40
CA ALA A 63 12.05 -3.11 -1.85
C ALA A 63 11.58 -2.03 -0.86
N ILE A 64 12.38 -1.72 0.16
CA ILE A 64 12.06 -0.74 1.21
C ILE A 64 11.78 0.64 0.61
N HIS A 65 12.59 1.10 -0.34
CA HIS A 65 12.36 2.38 -0.99
C HIS A 65 11.03 2.41 -1.77
N GLY A 66 10.65 1.30 -2.40
CA GLY A 66 9.34 1.16 -3.02
C GLY A 66 8.19 1.21 -2.01
N GLN A 67 8.33 0.53 -0.86
CA GLN A 67 7.37 0.57 0.24
C GLN A 67 7.17 1.99 0.78
N ASP A 68 8.27 2.72 1.00
CA ASP A 68 8.26 4.11 1.46
C ASP A 68 7.58 5.05 0.45
N GLN A 69 7.75 4.81 -0.85
CA GLN A 69 7.06 5.59 -1.89
C GLN A 69 5.56 5.37 -1.87
N VAL A 70 5.09 4.12 -1.71
CA VAL A 70 3.66 3.83 -1.62
C VAL A 70 3.05 4.47 -0.37
N LEU A 71 3.74 4.38 0.77
CA LEU A 71 3.29 5.00 2.01
C LEU A 71 3.21 6.52 1.87
N ARG A 72 4.23 7.15 1.29
CA ARG A 72 4.24 8.60 1.03
C ARG A 72 3.10 9.03 0.11
N LEU A 73 2.83 8.26 -0.94
CA LEU A 73 1.69 8.53 -1.83
C LEU A 73 0.37 8.55 -1.05
N ILE A 74 0.15 7.60 -0.13
CA ILE A 74 -1.08 7.57 0.69
C ILE A 74 -1.12 8.75 1.66
N ASP A 75 0.01 9.10 2.29
CA ASP A 75 0.10 10.22 3.22
C ASP A 75 -0.16 11.57 2.54
N ASP A 76 0.42 11.78 1.35
CA ASP A 76 0.20 12.97 0.54
C ASP A 76 -1.29 13.09 0.14
N LEU A 77 -1.95 11.96 -0.14
CA LEU A 77 -3.38 11.94 -0.47
C LEU A 77 -4.28 12.21 0.74
N LEU A 78 -3.93 11.73 1.93
CA LEU A 78 -4.67 12.07 3.14
C LEU A 78 -4.62 13.58 3.40
N VAL A 79 -3.44 14.19 3.28
CA VAL A 79 -3.28 15.64 3.41
C VAL A 79 -4.05 16.40 2.33
N ALA A 80 -4.03 15.92 1.09
CA ALA A 80 -4.75 16.57 -0.01
C ALA A 80 -6.27 16.51 0.15
N VAL A 81 -6.82 15.36 0.56
CA VAL A 81 -8.27 15.19 0.80
C VAL A 81 -8.76 16.09 1.94
N ASP A 82 -7.95 16.31 2.96
CA ASP A 82 -8.26 17.24 4.05
C ASP A 82 -8.23 18.72 3.59
N ALA A 83 -7.34 19.04 2.64
CA ALA A 83 -7.14 20.42 2.16
C ALA A 83 -8.09 20.84 1.05
N ASP A 84 -8.51 19.91 0.17
CA ASP A 84 -9.29 20.22 -1.02
C ASP A 84 -10.30 19.10 -1.30
N HIS A 85 -11.56 19.47 -1.54
CA HIS A 85 -12.68 18.52 -1.74
C HIS A 85 -12.92 18.21 -3.23
N ASP A 86 -12.04 18.68 -4.11
CA ASP A 86 -12.22 18.59 -5.56
C ASP A 86 -12.15 17.15 -6.09
N CYS A 87 -12.85 16.94 -7.21
CA CYS A 87 -13.24 15.68 -7.87
C CYS A 87 -12.09 14.76 -8.38
N THR A 88 -10.87 14.86 -7.85
CA THR A 88 -9.73 14.04 -8.29
C THR A 88 -9.58 12.71 -7.55
N CYS A 89 -10.42 12.44 -6.54
CA CYS A 89 -10.37 11.24 -5.69
C CYS A 89 -10.31 9.92 -6.47
N ILE A 90 -11.04 9.80 -7.58
CA ILE A 90 -11.05 8.57 -8.39
C ILE A 90 -9.72 8.30 -9.10
N VAL A 91 -9.08 9.34 -9.64
CA VAL A 91 -7.77 9.22 -10.28
C VAL A 91 -6.73 8.84 -9.25
N ARG A 92 -6.76 9.50 -8.08
CA ARG A 92 -5.85 9.22 -6.97
C ARG A 92 -6.02 7.82 -6.39
N ALA A 93 -7.25 7.33 -6.25
CA ALA A 93 -7.52 5.96 -5.83
C ALA A 93 -6.93 4.92 -6.81
N ILE A 94 -6.96 5.20 -8.12
CA ILE A 94 -6.35 4.34 -9.15
C ILE A 94 -4.81 4.40 -9.06
N GLU A 95 -4.23 5.57 -8.79
CA GLU A 95 -2.78 5.72 -8.61
C GLU A 95 -2.28 4.87 -7.43
N VAL A 96 -2.99 4.88 -6.30
CA VAL A 96 -2.66 4.04 -5.13
C VAL A 96 -2.76 2.55 -5.47
N ASP A 97 -3.83 2.13 -6.15
CA ASP A 97 -4.02 0.74 -6.57
C ASP A 97 -2.87 0.26 -7.48
N LEU A 98 -2.50 1.06 -8.48
CA LEU A 98 -1.40 0.74 -9.38
C LEU A 98 -0.04 0.71 -8.67
N ALA A 99 0.20 1.64 -7.74
CA ALA A 99 1.44 1.67 -6.96
C ALA A 99 1.59 0.42 -6.10
N LEU A 100 0.54 0.02 -5.38
CA LEU A 100 0.52 -1.22 -4.58
C LEU A 100 0.71 -2.47 -5.44
N GLN A 101 0.06 -2.56 -6.61
CA GLN A 101 0.24 -3.70 -7.51
C GLN A 101 1.68 -3.79 -8.04
N ARG A 102 2.31 -2.67 -8.36
CA ARG A 102 3.71 -2.64 -8.81
C ARG A 102 4.64 -3.07 -7.69
N GLN A 103 4.41 -2.58 -6.47
CA GLN A 103 5.21 -2.95 -5.31
C GLN A 103 5.10 -4.45 -4.99
N ALA A 104 3.87 -4.98 -4.93
CA ALA A 104 3.63 -6.40 -4.69
C ALA A 104 4.35 -7.29 -5.71
N ARG A 105 4.36 -6.91 -6.99
CA ARG A 105 5.06 -7.65 -8.05
C ARG A 105 6.58 -7.56 -7.91
N LEU A 106 7.10 -6.38 -7.55
CA LEU A 106 8.53 -6.18 -7.33
C LEU A 106 9.02 -7.09 -6.19
N GLU A 107 8.32 -7.08 -5.06
CA GLU A 107 8.71 -7.87 -3.89
C GLU A 107 8.56 -9.37 -4.12
N GLN A 108 7.49 -9.81 -4.79
CA GLN A 108 7.35 -11.20 -5.22
C GLN A 108 8.51 -11.63 -6.12
N ALA A 109 8.93 -10.78 -7.06
CA ALA A 109 10.06 -11.05 -7.93
C ALA A 109 11.37 -11.13 -7.13
N ILE A 110 11.57 -10.24 -6.16
CA ILE A 110 12.76 -10.25 -5.27
C ILE A 110 12.81 -11.52 -4.44
N VAL A 111 11.70 -11.92 -3.80
CA VAL A 111 11.63 -13.14 -2.98
C VAL A 111 11.88 -14.38 -3.83
N ALA A 112 11.39 -14.42 -5.08
CA ALA A 112 11.63 -15.53 -6.00
C ALA A 112 13.10 -15.71 -6.42
N LEU A 113 13.96 -14.70 -6.20
CA LEU A 113 15.40 -14.80 -6.44
C LEU A 113 16.13 -15.50 -5.28
N ILE A 114 15.47 -15.68 -4.13
CA ILE A 114 16.04 -16.40 -2.99
C ILE A 114 15.84 -17.91 -3.22
N PRO A 115 16.91 -18.73 -3.25
CA PRO A 115 16.76 -20.17 -3.33
C PRO A 115 16.00 -20.71 -2.10
N PRO A 116 15.12 -21.71 -2.25
CA PRO A 116 14.44 -22.32 -1.12
C PRO A 116 15.49 -22.91 -0.16
N ARG A 117 15.35 -22.59 1.13
CA ARG A 117 16.19 -23.14 2.20
C ARG A 117 15.91 -24.62 2.43
#